data_AF-A0A953RFP4-F1
#
_entry.id   AF-A0A953RFP4-F1
#
_cell.length_a   1.000
_cell.length_b   1.000
_cell.length_c   1.000
_cell.angle_alpha   90.00
_cell.angle_beta   90.00
_cell.angle_gamma   90.00
#
_symmetry.space_group_name_H-M   'P 1'
#
loop_
_entity.id
_entity.type
_entity.pdbx_description
1 polymer ?
#
loop_
_entity_poly.entity_id
_entity_poly.type
_entity_poly.pdbx_seq_one_letter_code
_entity_poly.pdbx_strand_id
1 'polypeptide(L)'
;MRFAIFKGENSIIDLVSRIFGTLGAGSQTSADHAAAVLLKANPHLADLSNVPVGSLVAIPDTAPPISSGQHAVASGGVRSVLAQTAQSAFEAMHQRLTDIDTAAAAFLKSATDRVQTADFKTALEGLSDQHFDVVGQIPNLDDIAKHTEAATNDLQSGQDLRKQSVTQLQTALSSFAKQ
;
A
#
# COMPACT_ATOMS: atom_id res chain seq x y z
N MET A 1 -15.06 15.51 -11.26
CA MET A 1 -15.10 15.39 -9.78
C MET A 1 -14.38 16.56 -9.14
N ARG A 2 -15.00 17.18 -8.13
CA ARG A 2 -14.46 18.35 -7.41
C ARG A 2 -14.27 17.98 -5.93
N PHE A 3 -13.42 18.71 -5.21
CA PHE A 3 -13.21 18.46 -3.77
C PHE A 3 -13.37 19.74 -2.96
N ALA A 4 -13.87 19.61 -1.74
CA ALA A 4 -13.91 20.68 -0.73
C ALA A 4 -13.27 20.19 0.57
N ILE A 5 -12.74 21.11 1.37
CA ILE A 5 -12.20 20.78 2.70
C ILE A 5 -13.34 20.89 3.72
N PHE A 6 -13.51 19.85 4.53
CA PHE A 6 -14.35 19.86 5.73
C PHE A 6 -13.75 20.80 6.78
N LYS A 7 -14.52 21.80 7.23
CA LYS A 7 -14.03 22.82 8.17
C LYS A 7 -14.55 22.61 9.60
N GLY A 8 -15.20 21.48 9.87
CA GLY A 8 -15.82 21.20 11.17
C GLY A 8 -17.27 21.65 11.25
N GLU A 9 -18.02 21.51 10.17
CA GLU A 9 -19.44 21.82 10.15
C GLU A 9 -20.22 20.89 11.09
N ASN A 10 -21.15 21.46 11.86
CA ASN A 10 -21.98 20.71 12.80
C ASN A 10 -23.11 19.94 12.10
N SER A 11 -23.43 20.28 10.84
CA SER A 11 -24.46 19.59 10.06
C SER A 11 -24.12 19.53 8.57
N ILE A 12 -24.68 18.53 7.89
CA ILE A 12 -24.55 18.36 6.43
C ILE A 12 -25.19 19.54 5.70
N ILE A 13 -26.25 20.11 6.27
CA ILE A 13 -26.93 21.29 5.71
C ILE A 13 -26.01 22.53 5.77
N ASP A 14 -25.22 22.69 6.83
CA ASP A 14 -24.22 23.76 6.92
C ASP A 14 -23.11 23.57 5.88
N LEU A 15 -22.68 22.31 5.69
CA LEU A 15 -21.68 21.95 4.68
C LEU A 15 -22.20 22.23 3.27
N VAL A 16 -23.43 21.83 2.94
CA VAL A 16 -24.10 22.06 1.66
C VAL A 16 -24.30 23.56 1.42
N SER A 17 -24.80 24.28 2.41
CA SER A 17 -25.04 25.74 2.32
C SER A 17 -23.74 26.49 2.07
N ARG A 18 -22.65 26.06 2.72
CA ARG A 18 -21.32 26.62 2.51
C ARG A 18 -20.77 26.29 1.12
N ILE A 19 -20.87 25.04 0.68
CA ILE A 19 -20.29 24.56 -0.58
C ILE A 19 -21.04 25.12 -1.80
N PHE A 20 -22.38 25.13 -1.76
CA PHE A 20 -23.25 25.46 -2.90
C PHE A 20 -23.91 26.85 -2.81
N GLY A 21 -23.81 27.55 -1.68
CA GLY A 21 -24.15 28.98 -1.59
C GLY A 21 -25.66 29.32 -1.64
N THR A 22 -26.57 28.39 -1.37
CA THR A 22 -28.01 28.65 -1.47
C THR A 22 -28.66 28.97 -0.12
N LEU A 23 -29.09 30.22 0.07
CA LEU A 23 -30.22 30.56 0.95
C LEU A 23 -31.16 31.51 0.21
N GLY A 24 -32.18 30.94 -0.40
CA GLY A 24 -33.37 31.64 -0.89
C GLY A 24 -34.55 30.68 -0.91
N ALA A 25 -35.75 31.13 -0.51
CA ALA A 25 -36.92 30.31 -0.13
C ALA A 25 -37.48 29.30 -1.16
N GLY A 26 -36.80 29.06 -2.29
CA GLY A 26 -37.05 27.97 -3.25
C GLY A 26 -35.93 26.91 -3.32
N SER A 27 -34.93 26.94 -2.44
CA SER A 27 -33.71 26.12 -2.51
C SER A 27 -33.69 24.88 -1.60
N GLN A 28 -34.73 24.65 -0.79
CA GLN A 28 -34.76 23.54 0.18
C GLN A 28 -34.61 22.17 -0.51
N THR A 29 -35.37 21.96 -1.58
CA THR A 29 -35.34 20.72 -2.38
C THR A 29 -34.00 20.49 -3.07
N SER A 30 -33.33 21.57 -3.47
CA SER A 30 -31.98 21.51 -4.06
C SER A 30 -30.91 21.24 -3.01
N ALA A 31 -31.08 21.75 -1.79
CA ALA A 31 -30.19 21.47 -0.66
C ALA A 31 -30.32 20.01 -0.21
N ASP A 32 -31.54 19.47 -0.14
CA ASP A 32 -31.79 18.07 0.21
C ASP A 32 -31.24 17.12 -0.85
N HIS A 33 -31.42 17.45 -2.13
CA HIS A 33 -30.83 16.68 -3.23
C HIS A 33 -29.30 16.75 -3.20
N ALA A 34 -28.71 17.92 -2.95
CA ALA A 34 -27.26 18.06 -2.82
C ALA A 34 -26.71 17.30 -1.61
N ALA A 35 -27.41 17.31 -0.47
CA ALA A 35 -27.06 16.54 0.71
C ALA A 35 -27.09 15.04 0.43
N ALA A 36 -28.14 14.53 -0.25
CA ALA A 36 -28.25 13.13 -0.61
C ALA A 36 -27.15 12.69 -1.59
N VAL A 37 -26.82 13.52 -2.57
CA VAL A 37 -25.74 13.27 -3.53
C VAL A 37 -24.36 13.30 -2.85
N LEU A 38 -24.13 14.23 -1.91
CA LEU A 38 -22.89 14.29 -1.13
C LEU A 38 -22.75 13.10 -0.17
N LEU A 39 -23.81 12.70 0.53
CA LEU A 39 -23.82 11.52 1.40
C LEU A 39 -23.56 10.24 0.62
N LYS A 40 -24.17 10.10 -0.56
CA LYS A 40 -23.94 8.96 -1.44
C LYS A 40 -22.48 8.88 -1.93
N ALA A 41 -21.86 10.02 -2.20
CA ALA A 41 -20.46 10.10 -2.62
C ALA A 41 -19.47 10.01 -1.45
N ASN A 42 -19.90 10.38 -0.23
CA ASN A 42 -19.07 10.42 0.97
C ASN A 42 -19.83 9.81 2.15
N PRO A 43 -19.88 8.47 2.25
CA PRO A 43 -20.59 7.80 3.34
C PRO A 43 -20.07 8.20 4.73
N HIS A 44 -18.81 8.61 4.82
CA HIS A 44 -18.17 9.09 6.06
C HIS A 44 -18.74 10.42 6.57
N LEU A 45 -19.46 11.20 5.74
CA LEU A 45 -20.14 12.42 6.19
C LEU A 45 -21.46 12.16 6.92
N ALA A 46 -21.94 10.90 6.94
CA ALA A 46 -23.11 10.53 7.74
C ALA A 46 -22.86 10.71 9.25
N ASP A 47 -21.59 10.63 9.67
CA ASP A 47 -21.17 10.87 11.04
C ASP A 47 -20.07 11.95 11.08
N LEU A 48 -20.51 13.20 11.09
CA LEU A 48 -19.64 14.37 11.10
C LEU A 48 -18.76 14.47 12.36
N SER A 49 -19.13 13.78 13.45
CA SER A 49 -18.31 13.71 14.67
C SER A 49 -17.05 12.87 14.47
N ASN A 50 -17.04 11.98 13.49
CA ASN A 50 -15.90 11.13 13.13
C ASN A 50 -15.09 11.67 11.95
N VAL A 51 -15.42 12.85 11.42
CA VAL A 51 -14.69 13.47 10.30
C VAL A 51 -13.73 14.52 10.85
N PRO A 52 -12.40 14.30 10.78
CA PRO A 52 -11.43 15.30 11.20
C PRO A 52 -11.55 16.57 10.36
N VAL A 53 -11.42 17.73 11.01
CA VAL A 53 -11.26 19.01 10.32
C VAL A 53 -10.05 18.93 9.38
N GLY A 54 -10.22 19.36 8.12
CA GLY A 54 -9.21 19.19 7.07
C GLY A 54 -9.47 18.02 6.12
N SER A 55 -10.46 17.16 6.41
CA SER A 55 -10.83 16.04 5.53
C SER A 55 -11.33 16.50 4.17
N LEU A 56 -11.04 15.72 3.12
CA LEU A 56 -11.49 15.99 1.76
C LEU A 56 -12.89 15.42 1.54
N VAL A 57 -13.81 16.29 1.11
CA VAL A 57 -15.17 15.96 0.71
C VAL A 57 -15.23 15.87 -0.82
N ALA A 58 -15.58 14.71 -1.35
CA ALA A 58 -15.75 14.49 -2.78
C ALA A 58 -17.09 15.05 -3.27
N ILE A 59 -17.07 15.92 -4.26
CA ILE A 59 -18.25 16.55 -4.85
C ILE A 59 -18.45 15.97 -6.25
N PRO A 60 -19.51 15.18 -6.48
CA PRO A 60 -19.85 14.64 -7.79
C PRO A 60 -20.16 15.75 -8.80
N ASP A 61 -19.87 15.51 -10.08
CA ASP A 61 -20.20 16.47 -11.16
C ASP A 61 -21.71 16.63 -11.38
N THR A 62 -22.52 15.73 -10.79
CA THR A 62 -23.99 15.81 -10.73
C THR A 62 -24.50 16.76 -9.65
N ALA A 63 -23.62 17.34 -8.83
CA ALA A 63 -23.99 18.28 -7.78
C ALA A 63 -24.10 19.72 -8.31
N PRO A 64 -24.84 20.62 -7.63
CA PRO A 64 -24.98 22.01 -8.05
C PRO A 64 -23.65 22.77 -8.20
N PRO A 65 -23.62 23.92 -8.89
CA PRO A 65 -22.43 24.76 -8.98
C PRO A 65 -21.92 25.15 -7.60
N ILE A 66 -20.63 24.94 -7.33
CA ILE A 66 -20.00 25.30 -6.07
C ILE A 66 -19.51 26.74 -6.11
N SER A 67 -19.52 27.40 -4.96
CA SER A 67 -19.02 28.77 -4.85
C SER A 67 -17.51 28.80 -5.09
N SER A 68 -17.03 29.74 -5.91
CA SER A 68 -15.67 29.79 -6.46
C SER A 68 -14.54 29.83 -5.40
N GLY A 69 -14.85 30.12 -4.13
CA GLY A 69 -13.90 30.10 -3.00
C GLY A 69 -13.91 28.83 -2.13
N GLN A 70 -14.71 27.82 -2.50
CA GLN A 70 -14.91 26.57 -1.73
C GLN A 70 -14.12 25.38 -2.30
N HIS A 71 -13.47 25.58 -3.45
CA HIS A 71 -12.65 24.55 -4.07
C HIS A 71 -11.45 24.25 -3.18
N ALA A 72 -11.32 23.00 -2.75
CA ALA A 72 -10.05 22.47 -2.28
C ALA A 72 -9.14 22.27 -3.49
N VAL A 73 -8.59 23.37 -4.01
CA VAL A 73 -7.44 23.28 -4.88
C VAL A 73 -6.31 22.85 -3.95
N ALA A 74 -6.00 21.56 -3.93
CA ALA A 74 -4.74 21.11 -3.38
C ALA A 74 -3.67 21.80 -4.23
N SER A 75 -3.13 22.91 -3.72
CA SER A 75 -2.06 23.67 -4.37
C SER A 75 -1.01 22.68 -4.83
N GLY A 76 -0.55 22.77 -6.08
CA GLY A 76 0.35 21.76 -6.68
C GLY A 76 1.55 21.38 -5.79
N GLY A 77 2.01 22.30 -4.93
CA GLY A 77 3.03 22.04 -3.92
C GLY A 77 2.66 21.00 -2.84
N VAL A 78 1.40 20.91 -2.38
CA VAL A 78 0.98 19.89 -1.39
C VAL A 78 0.89 18.51 -2.06
N ARG A 79 0.44 18.46 -3.33
CA ARG A 79 0.41 17.22 -4.12
C ARG A 79 1.82 16.69 -4.41
N SER A 80 2.75 17.57 -4.77
CA SER A 80 4.14 17.16 -5.03
C SER A 80 4.84 16.66 -3.78
N VAL A 81 4.61 17.29 -2.61
CA VAL A 81 5.20 16.84 -1.34
C VAL A 81 4.65 15.48 -0.91
N LEU A 82 3.32 15.28 -1.00
CA LEU A 82 2.71 13.97 -0.69
C LEU A 82 3.18 12.88 -1.67
N ALA A 83 3.27 13.18 -2.97
CA ALA A 83 3.78 12.24 -3.96
C ALA A 83 5.25 11.87 -3.73
N GLN A 84 6.11 12.85 -3.44
CA GLN A 84 7.52 12.63 -3.09
C GLN A 84 7.66 11.80 -1.81
N THR A 85 6.89 12.12 -0.77
CA THR A 85 6.92 11.38 0.50
C THR A 85 6.51 9.92 0.30
N ALA A 86 5.44 9.67 -0.44
CA ALA A 86 5.01 8.32 -0.78
C ALA A 86 6.09 7.58 -1.59
N GLN A 87 6.69 8.24 -2.58
CA GLN A 87 7.72 7.66 -3.44
C GLN A 87 8.96 7.26 -2.63
N SER A 88 9.45 8.11 -1.74
CA SER A 88 10.58 7.80 -0.86
C SER A 88 10.25 6.66 0.11
N ALA A 89 9.04 6.60 0.66
CA ALA A 89 8.62 5.50 1.52
C ALA A 89 8.56 4.16 0.78
N PHE A 90 8.05 4.15 -0.46
CA PHE A 90 8.03 2.96 -1.31
C PHE A 90 9.43 2.48 -1.66
N GLU A 91 10.33 3.39 -2.00
CA GLU A 91 11.73 3.07 -2.34
C GLU A 91 12.47 2.51 -1.13
N ALA A 92 12.32 3.13 0.05
CA ALA A 92 12.92 2.63 1.29
C ALA A 92 12.39 1.24 1.69
N MET A 93 11.09 1.00 1.51
CA MET A 93 10.49 -0.32 1.75
C MET A 93 11.02 -1.36 0.76
N HIS A 94 11.10 -1.01 -0.52
CA HIS A 94 11.62 -1.89 -1.56
C HIS A 94 13.08 -2.28 -1.29
N GLN A 95 13.91 -1.31 -0.87
CA GLN A 95 15.30 -1.58 -0.54
C GLN A 95 15.40 -2.54 0.65
N ARG A 96 14.68 -2.29 1.74
CA ARG A 96 14.68 -3.20 2.91
C ARG A 96 14.26 -4.62 2.56
N LEU A 97 13.22 -4.75 1.74
CA LEU A 97 12.75 -6.04 1.28
C LEU A 97 13.80 -6.77 0.43
N THR A 98 14.50 -6.03 -0.43
CA THR A 98 15.60 -6.58 -1.23
C THR A 98 16.77 -7.05 -0.35
N ASP A 99 17.12 -6.26 0.68
CA ASP A 99 18.19 -6.61 1.62
C ASP A 99 17.83 -7.87 2.43
N ILE A 100 16.59 -7.98 2.90
CA ILE A 100 16.08 -9.17 3.63
C ILE A 100 16.18 -10.41 2.75
N ASP A 101 15.67 -10.33 1.52
CA ASP A 101 15.67 -11.45 0.59
C ASP A 101 17.11 -11.87 0.22
N THR A 102 18.00 -10.89 0.02
CA THR A 102 19.42 -11.16 -0.26
C THR A 102 20.10 -11.84 0.93
N ALA A 103 19.84 -11.39 2.15
CA ALA A 103 20.36 -12.00 3.36
C ALA A 103 19.81 -13.42 3.56
N ALA A 104 18.52 -13.64 3.29
CA ALA A 104 17.89 -14.96 3.37
C ALA A 104 18.50 -15.93 2.35
N ALA A 105 18.66 -15.51 1.09
CA ALA A 105 19.33 -16.30 0.06
C ALA A 105 20.77 -16.65 0.45
N ALA A 106 21.54 -15.68 0.94
CA ALA A 106 22.91 -15.90 1.38
C ALA A 106 23.00 -16.88 2.57
N PHE A 107 22.09 -16.77 3.54
CA PHE A 107 22.01 -17.67 4.67
C PHE A 107 21.68 -19.10 4.22
N LEU A 108 20.64 -19.27 3.39
CA LEU A 108 20.23 -20.56 2.86
C LEU A 108 21.34 -21.24 2.05
N LYS A 109 22.02 -20.48 1.19
CA LYS A 109 23.17 -20.97 0.43
C LYS A 109 24.30 -21.41 1.36
N SER A 110 24.67 -20.57 2.33
CA SER A 110 25.74 -20.88 3.29
C SER A 110 25.42 -22.12 4.15
N ALA A 111 24.16 -22.28 4.56
CA ALA A 111 23.70 -23.45 5.28
C ALA A 111 23.80 -24.72 4.41
N THR A 112 23.40 -24.61 3.14
CA THR A 112 23.48 -25.70 2.15
C THR A 112 24.92 -26.12 1.91
N ASP A 113 25.81 -25.16 1.64
CA ASP A 113 27.23 -25.42 1.39
C ASP A 113 27.86 -26.16 2.59
N ARG A 114 27.44 -25.81 3.82
CA ARG A 114 27.94 -26.43 5.04
C ARG A 114 27.46 -27.86 5.23
N VAL A 115 26.20 -28.17 4.93
CA VAL A 115 25.68 -29.54 5.03
C VAL A 115 26.18 -30.45 3.89
N GLN A 116 26.63 -29.88 2.78
CA GLN A 116 27.24 -30.64 1.68
C GLN A 116 28.73 -30.92 1.85
N THR A 117 29.37 -30.40 2.91
CA THR A 117 30.79 -30.69 3.17
C THR A 117 31.01 -32.19 3.44
N ALA A 118 32.14 -32.71 2.96
CA ALA A 118 32.53 -34.10 3.19
C ALA A 118 32.60 -34.43 4.69
N ASP A 119 33.09 -33.50 5.51
CA ASP A 119 33.17 -33.65 6.96
C ASP A 119 31.79 -33.80 7.61
N PHE A 120 30.82 -32.96 7.21
CA PHE A 120 29.46 -33.06 7.73
C PHE A 120 28.79 -34.37 7.32
N LYS A 121 28.93 -34.76 6.04
CA LYS A 121 28.39 -36.03 5.54
C LYS A 121 28.99 -37.23 6.27
N THR A 122 30.30 -37.24 6.46
CA THR A 122 31.01 -38.31 7.19
C THR A 122 30.58 -38.37 8.66
N ALA A 123 30.40 -37.22 9.31
CA ALA A 123 29.90 -37.16 10.68
C ALA A 123 28.45 -37.67 10.80
N LEU A 124 27.61 -37.37 9.80
CA LEU A 124 26.23 -37.82 9.73
C LEU A 124 26.12 -39.34 9.50
N GLU A 125 26.97 -39.88 8.64
CA GLU A 125 27.12 -41.32 8.41
C GLU A 125 27.61 -42.04 9.68
N GLY A 126 28.62 -41.51 10.36
CA GLY A 126 29.12 -42.07 11.62
C GLY A 126 28.09 -42.06 12.77
N LEU A 127 27.22 -41.04 12.82
CA LEU A 127 26.09 -40.99 13.76
C LEU A 127 24.98 -41.98 13.39
N SER A 128 24.72 -42.12 12.09
CA SER A 128 23.77 -43.11 11.54
C SER A 128 24.16 -44.54 11.90
N ASP A 129 25.45 -44.86 11.83
CA ASP A 129 25.97 -46.19 12.21
C ASP A 129 25.82 -46.48 13.71
N GLN A 130 25.82 -45.44 14.56
CA GLN A 130 25.66 -45.57 16.02
C GLN A 130 24.20 -45.57 16.47
N HIS A 131 23.30 -44.99 15.68
CA HIS A 131 21.88 -44.84 16.00
C HIS A 131 20.99 -45.20 14.80
N PHE A 132 20.74 -46.50 14.62
CA PHE A 132 19.92 -47.05 13.53
C PHE A 132 18.51 -46.41 13.39
N ASP A 133 17.90 -45.96 14.50
CA ASP A 133 16.58 -45.31 14.47
C ASP A 133 16.57 -43.93 13.79
N VAL A 134 17.74 -43.28 13.67
CA VAL A 134 17.87 -41.92 13.13
C VAL A 134 18.06 -41.95 11.60
N VAL A 135 18.62 -43.03 11.06
CA VAL A 135 18.94 -43.21 9.62
C VAL A 135 17.70 -43.03 8.73
N GLY A 136 16.54 -43.55 9.17
CA GLY A 136 15.30 -43.45 8.41
C GLY A 136 14.62 -42.08 8.47
N GLN A 137 15.08 -41.18 9.33
CA GLN A 137 14.47 -39.85 9.54
C GLN A 137 15.31 -38.70 8.97
N ILE A 138 16.57 -38.95 8.62
CA ILE A 138 17.45 -37.94 8.03
C ILE A 138 17.02 -37.74 6.57
N PRO A 139 16.58 -36.53 6.18
CA PRO A 139 16.28 -36.24 4.78
C PRO A 139 17.56 -36.33 3.95
N ASN A 140 17.44 -36.74 2.69
CA ASN A 140 18.58 -36.80 1.78
C ASN A 140 19.16 -35.38 1.60
N LEU A 141 20.47 -35.23 1.84
CA LEU A 141 21.18 -33.96 1.73
C LEU A 141 21.13 -33.38 0.30
N ASP A 142 21.10 -34.24 -0.72
CA ASP A 142 20.97 -33.82 -2.12
C ASP A 142 19.59 -33.23 -2.40
N ASP A 143 18.54 -33.81 -1.79
CA ASP A 143 17.18 -33.27 -1.89
C ASP A 143 17.08 -31.92 -1.16
N ILE A 144 17.68 -31.79 0.03
CA ILE A 144 17.75 -30.52 0.77
C ILE A 144 18.43 -29.44 -0.08
N ALA A 145 19.56 -29.75 -0.71
CA ALA A 145 20.28 -28.81 -1.54
C ALA A 145 19.45 -28.38 -2.76
N LYS A 146 18.82 -29.34 -3.44
CA LYS A 146 17.95 -29.07 -4.58
C LYS A 146 16.74 -28.21 -4.21
N HIS A 147 16.09 -28.49 -3.08
CA HIS A 147 14.98 -27.69 -2.58
C HIS A 147 15.43 -26.27 -2.20
N THR A 148 16.63 -26.12 -1.64
CA THR A 148 17.17 -24.82 -1.27
C THR A 148 17.56 -23.97 -2.47
N GLU A 149 18.12 -24.61 -3.51
CA GLU A 149 18.41 -23.95 -4.79
C GLU A 149 17.11 -23.48 -5.46
N ALA A 150 16.08 -24.33 -5.50
CA ALA A 150 14.76 -23.94 -6.01
C ALA A 150 14.16 -22.76 -5.24
N ALA A 151 14.20 -22.79 -3.90
CA ALA A 151 13.70 -21.70 -3.07
C ALA A 151 14.47 -20.38 -3.30
N THR A 152 15.78 -20.46 -3.55
CA THR A 152 16.62 -19.29 -3.86
C THR A 152 16.25 -18.70 -5.22
N ASN A 153 16.02 -19.53 -6.23
CA ASN A 153 15.60 -19.10 -7.56
C ASN A 153 14.19 -18.48 -7.55
N ASP A 154 13.27 -19.04 -6.78
CA ASP A 154 11.92 -18.49 -6.59
C ASP A 154 11.98 -17.12 -5.90
N LEU A 155 12.86 -16.96 -4.91
CA LEU A 155 13.06 -15.69 -4.21
C LEU A 155 13.60 -14.62 -5.17
N GLN A 156 14.58 -14.95 -6.01
CA GLN A 156 15.10 -14.06 -7.04
C GLN A 156 14.03 -13.66 -8.06
N SER A 157 13.26 -14.63 -8.56
CA SER A 157 12.17 -14.38 -9.49
C SER A 157 11.10 -13.45 -8.88
N GLY A 158 10.78 -13.67 -7.59
CA GLY A 158 9.88 -12.81 -6.83
C GLY A 158 10.42 -11.39 -6.61
N GLN A 159 11.74 -11.23 -6.45
CA GLN A 159 12.37 -9.90 -6.38
C GLN A 159 12.22 -9.15 -7.71
N ASP A 160 12.45 -9.81 -8.83
CA ASP A 160 12.38 -9.17 -10.16
C ASP A 160 10.96 -8.71 -10.51
N LEU A 161 9.94 -9.52 -10.22
CA LEU A 161 8.54 -9.14 -10.35
C LEU A 161 8.18 -7.92 -9.47
N ARG A 162 8.74 -7.87 -8.26
CA ARG A 162 8.52 -6.76 -7.32
C ARG A 162 9.18 -5.47 -7.82
N LYS A 163 10.39 -5.55 -8.35
CA LYS A 163 11.07 -4.41 -9.00
C LYS A 163 10.23 -3.85 -10.14
N GLN A 164 9.74 -4.72 -11.02
CA GLN A 164 8.88 -4.29 -12.14
C GLN A 164 7.60 -3.59 -11.64
N SER A 165 6.95 -4.14 -10.62
CA SER A 165 5.74 -3.57 -10.02
C SER A 165 6.01 -2.20 -9.40
N VAL A 166 7.15 -2.03 -8.70
CA VAL A 166 7.57 -0.75 -8.12
C VAL A 166 7.82 0.29 -9.22
N THR A 167 8.48 -0.07 -10.31
CA THR A 167 8.70 0.84 -11.45
C THR A 167 7.37 1.31 -12.07
N GLN A 168 6.39 0.42 -12.19
CA GLN A 168 5.05 0.78 -12.68
C GLN A 168 4.35 1.75 -11.73
N LEU A 169 4.39 1.49 -10.41
CA LEU A 169 3.82 2.37 -9.40
C LEU A 169 4.49 3.74 -9.38
N GLN A 170 5.82 3.81 -9.47
CA GLN A 170 6.56 5.07 -9.57
C GLN A 170 6.15 5.88 -10.81
N THR A 171 5.94 5.20 -11.94
CA THR A 171 5.47 5.82 -13.18
C THR A 171 4.07 6.41 -13.01
N ALA A 172 3.15 5.66 -12.38
CA ALA A 172 1.78 6.11 -12.11
C ALA A 172 1.72 7.27 -11.10
N LEU A 173 2.54 7.24 -10.05
CA LEU A 173 2.62 8.35 -9.09
C LEU A 173 3.19 9.62 -9.75
N SER A 174 4.20 9.47 -10.60
CA SER A 174 4.79 10.59 -11.34
C SER A 174 3.83 11.21 -12.36
N SER A 175 2.96 10.42 -12.97
CA SER A 175 1.93 10.93 -13.89
C SER A 175 0.79 11.64 -13.13
N PHE A 176 0.41 11.13 -11.95
CA PHE A 176 -0.57 11.76 -11.07
C PHE A 176 -0.09 13.13 -10.55
N ALA A 177 1.20 13.25 -10.20
CA ALA A 177 1.77 14.51 -9.72
C ALA A 177 1.83 15.62 -10.78
N LYS A 178 1.71 15.28 -12.08
CA LYS A 178 1.74 16.22 -13.21
C LYS A 178 0.35 16.71 -13.65
N GLN A 179 -0.74 16.16 -13.08
CA GLN A 179 -2.13 16.56 -13.36
C GLN A 179 -2.70 17.50 -12.29
#